data_AF-A0A3D2CRP0-F1
#
_entry.id   AF-A0A3D2CRP0-F1
#
_cell.length_a   1.000
_cell.length_b   1.000
_cell.length_c   1.000
_cell.angle_alpha   90.00
_cell.angle_beta   90.00
_cell.angle_gamma   90.00
#
_symmetry.space_group_name_H-M   'P 1'
#
loop_
_entity.id
_entity.type
_entity.pdbx_description
1 polymer ?
#
loop_
_entity_poly.entity_id
_entity_poly.type
_entity_poly.pdbx_seq_one_letter_code
_entity_poly.pdbx_strand_id
1 'polypeptide(L)'
;MKTHINNKSLLLAISVALVSSGVSAKISMDEADKLGKELTPLGAIQAANKDGSIPAWIGGITKAPAGYTVGDHHIDPYPNDKVQYSITAKNVSD
;
A
#
# COMPACT_ATOMS: atom_id res chain seq x y z
N MET A 1 16.86 41.29 -33.25
CA MET A 1 17.13 41.29 -31.80
C MET A 1 18.08 40.14 -31.51
N LYS A 2 19.38 40.40 -31.26
CA LYS A 2 20.37 39.35 -30.97
C LYS A 2 20.39 39.16 -29.45
N THR A 3 19.84 38.06 -28.97
CA THR A 3 19.89 37.68 -27.55
C THR A 3 21.32 37.27 -27.20
N HIS A 4 22.01 38.07 -26.36
CA HIS A 4 23.31 37.71 -25.83
C HIS A 4 23.13 36.80 -24.62
N ILE A 5 23.46 35.51 -24.78
CA ILE A 5 23.49 34.56 -23.67
C ILE A 5 24.77 34.80 -22.87
N ASN A 6 24.63 35.08 -21.57
CA ASN A 6 25.77 35.38 -20.69
C ASN A 6 26.41 34.08 -20.17
N ASN A 7 27.73 34.00 -20.16
CA ASN A 7 28.48 32.76 -19.82
C ASN A 7 28.11 32.20 -18.44
N LYS A 8 27.77 33.08 -17.48
CA LYS A 8 27.30 32.68 -16.14
C LYS A 8 25.94 31.99 -16.18
N SER A 9 25.03 32.47 -17.01
CA SER A 9 23.70 31.87 -17.21
C SER A 9 23.81 30.53 -17.93
N LEU A 10 24.75 30.40 -18.87
CA LEU A 10 25.04 29.13 -19.55
C LEU A 10 25.64 28.10 -18.58
N LEU A 11 26.61 28.50 -17.75
CA LEU A 11 27.19 27.63 -16.73
C LEU A 11 26.15 27.16 -15.70
N LEU A 12 25.28 28.07 -15.24
CA LEU A 12 24.21 27.72 -14.32
C LEU A 12 23.22 26.71 -14.91
N ALA A 13 22.83 26.87 -16.18
CA ALA A 13 21.94 25.94 -16.86
C ALA A 13 22.56 24.54 -17.00
N ILE A 14 23.86 24.46 -17.31
CA ILE A 14 24.59 23.19 -17.37
C ILE A 14 24.69 22.53 -16.00
N SER A 15 24.96 23.30 -14.94
CA SER A 15 25.01 22.78 -13.57
C SER A 15 23.66 22.23 -13.11
N VAL A 16 22.54 22.89 -13.42
CA VAL A 16 21.21 22.38 -13.07
C VAL A 16 20.87 21.10 -13.84
N ALA A 17 21.23 21.01 -15.13
CA ALA A 17 21.02 19.83 -15.95
C ALA A 17 21.86 18.61 -15.50
N LEU A 18 23.05 18.84 -14.92
CA LEU A 18 23.91 17.78 -14.39
C LEU A 18 23.44 17.23 -13.04
N VAL A 19 22.62 17.97 -12.30
CA VAL A 19 22.11 17.59 -10.96
C VAL A 19 20.69 17.02 -11.05
N SER A 20 20.05 17.01 -12.24
CA SER A 20 18.78 16.34 -12.44
C SER A 20 18.97 14.81 -12.50
N SER A 21 19.24 14.20 -11.35
CA SER A 21 19.12 12.76 -11.18
C SER A 21 17.64 12.37 -11.22
N GLY A 22 17.30 11.43 -12.12
CA GLY A 22 15.98 10.80 -12.08
C GLY A 22 15.80 10.07 -10.76
N VAL A 23 14.67 10.28 -10.08
CA VAL A 23 14.32 9.48 -8.91
C VAL A 23 14.01 8.06 -9.36
N SER A 24 14.84 7.10 -8.97
CA SER A 24 14.55 5.67 -9.10
C SER A 24 13.52 5.28 -8.05
N ALA A 25 12.23 5.44 -8.37
CA ALA A 25 11.12 5.00 -7.52
C ALA A 25 10.81 3.50 -7.63
N LYS A 26 11.71 2.72 -8.24
CA LYS A 26 11.53 1.28 -8.47
C LYS A 26 12.12 0.50 -7.29
N ILE A 27 11.33 -0.43 -6.75
CA ILE A 27 11.80 -1.43 -5.78
C ILE A 27 12.76 -2.42 -6.45
N SER A 28 13.70 -2.95 -5.66
CA SER A 28 14.60 -4.00 -6.12
C SER A 28 13.82 -5.28 -6.49
N MET A 29 14.42 -6.15 -7.32
CA MET A 29 13.82 -7.45 -7.62
C MET A 29 13.70 -8.31 -6.35
N ASP A 30 14.70 -8.25 -5.48
CA ASP A 30 14.71 -8.96 -4.20
C ASP A 30 13.54 -8.54 -3.29
N GLU A 31 13.16 -7.26 -3.30
CA GLU A 31 11.99 -6.77 -2.57
C GLU A 31 10.68 -7.21 -3.22
N ALA A 32 10.61 -7.20 -4.55
CA ALA A 32 9.43 -7.67 -5.27
C ALA A 32 9.19 -9.17 -5.03
N ASP A 33 10.26 -9.96 -4.95
CA ASP A 33 10.22 -11.40 -4.73
C ASP A 33 9.67 -11.81 -3.36
N LYS A 34 9.50 -10.86 -2.43
CA LYS A 34 8.86 -11.07 -1.13
C LYS A 34 7.34 -11.14 -1.22
N LEU A 35 6.73 -10.54 -2.25
CA LEU A 35 5.28 -10.59 -2.48
C LEU A 35 4.82 -12.03 -2.74
N GLY A 36 3.77 -12.45 -2.05
CA GLY A 36 3.25 -13.81 -2.08
C GLY A 36 4.06 -14.84 -1.28
N LYS A 37 5.14 -14.43 -0.59
CA LYS A 37 5.94 -15.28 0.30
C LYS A 37 5.95 -14.75 1.73
N GLU A 38 6.68 -13.66 1.96
CA GLU A 38 6.76 -12.98 3.27
C GLU A 38 5.64 -11.95 3.40
N LEU A 39 5.26 -11.37 2.27
CA LEU A 39 4.24 -10.36 2.16
C LEU A 39 3.01 -10.91 1.42
N THR A 40 1.83 -10.40 1.74
CA THR A 40 0.64 -10.58 0.92
C THR A 40 0.86 -9.94 -0.46
N PRO A 41 0.04 -10.26 -1.47
CA PRO A 41 0.10 -9.60 -2.78
C PRO A 41 -0.06 -8.07 -2.70
N LEU A 42 -0.61 -7.55 -1.60
CA LEU A 42 -0.79 -6.13 -1.33
C LEU A 42 0.35 -5.51 -0.50
N GLY A 43 1.37 -6.29 -0.14
CA GLY A 43 2.55 -5.81 0.58
C GLY A 43 2.44 -5.82 2.11
N ALA A 44 1.37 -6.38 2.69
CA ALA A 44 1.27 -6.56 4.15
C ALA A 44 2.04 -7.79 4.62
N ILE A 45 2.43 -7.89 5.89
CA ILE A 45 3.06 -9.10 6.44
C ILE A 45 2.08 -10.28 6.36
N GLN A 46 2.53 -11.41 5.82
CA GLN A 46 1.68 -12.61 5.68
C GLN A 46 1.61 -13.45 6.96
N ALA A 47 2.66 -13.43 7.79
CA ALA A 47 2.71 -14.20 9.03
C ALA A 47 1.74 -13.68 10.11
N ALA A 48 1.39 -14.54 11.06
CA ALA A 48 0.63 -14.16 12.25
C ALA A 48 1.42 -13.15 13.10
N ASN A 49 0.71 -12.30 13.85
CA ASN A 49 1.37 -11.39 14.79
C ASN A 49 1.88 -12.15 16.04
N LYS A 50 2.76 -11.50 16.80
CA LYS A 50 3.47 -12.14 17.91
C LYS A 50 2.58 -12.53 19.09
N ASP A 51 1.53 -11.76 19.36
CA ASP A 51 0.60 -12.01 20.47
C ASP A 51 -0.52 -13.02 20.11
N GLY A 52 -0.63 -13.41 18.83
CA GLY A 52 -1.60 -14.38 18.34
C GLY A 52 -3.01 -13.84 18.11
N SER A 53 -3.25 -12.52 18.26
CA SER A 53 -4.56 -11.92 18.02
C SER A 53 -4.89 -11.78 16.52
N ILE A 54 -3.88 -11.77 15.64
CA ILE A 54 -4.04 -11.69 14.18
C ILE A 54 -3.45 -12.96 13.57
N PRO A 55 -4.28 -13.83 12.95
CA PRO A 55 -3.80 -15.05 12.32
C PRO A 55 -3.01 -14.73 11.04
N ALA A 56 -2.23 -15.71 10.56
CA ALA A 56 -1.54 -15.60 9.28
C ALA A 56 -2.56 -15.42 8.14
N TRP A 57 -2.19 -14.63 7.13
CA TRP A 57 -3.03 -14.41 5.97
C TRP A 57 -3.01 -15.63 5.04
N ILE A 58 -4.19 -16.18 4.79
CA ILE A 58 -4.38 -17.41 3.99
C ILE A 58 -5.12 -17.19 2.66
N GLY A 59 -5.21 -15.94 2.19
CA GLY A 59 -5.89 -15.61 0.92
C GLY A 59 -7.20 -14.83 1.06
N GLY A 60 -7.72 -14.61 2.27
CA GLY A 60 -8.99 -13.91 2.48
C GLY A 60 -10.21 -14.71 1.98
N ILE A 61 -11.20 -14.01 1.43
CA ILE A 61 -12.44 -14.62 0.92
C ILE A 61 -12.22 -15.14 -0.50
N THR A 62 -12.05 -16.46 -0.64
CA THR A 62 -11.75 -17.12 -1.93
C THR A 62 -12.99 -17.76 -2.58
N LYS A 63 -14.13 -17.76 -1.89
CA LYS A 63 -15.41 -18.28 -2.36
C LYS A 63 -16.53 -17.37 -1.87
N ALA A 64 -17.62 -17.32 -2.64
CA ALA A 64 -18.83 -16.63 -2.21
C ALA A 64 -19.32 -17.17 -0.85
N PRO A 65 -19.71 -16.30 0.10
CA PRO A 65 -20.35 -16.73 1.33
C PRO A 65 -21.62 -17.55 1.05
N ALA A 66 -21.97 -18.43 1.98
CA ALA A 66 -23.19 -19.21 1.88
C ALA A 66 -24.40 -18.26 1.80
N GLY A 67 -25.28 -18.49 0.82
CA GLY A 67 -26.49 -17.69 0.60
C GLY A 67 -26.32 -16.46 -0.30
N TYR A 68 -25.11 -16.16 -0.79
CA TYR A 68 -24.91 -15.06 -1.75
C TYR A 68 -25.23 -15.50 -3.18
N THR A 69 -26.07 -14.71 -3.88
CA THR A 69 -26.28 -14.80 -5.33
C THR A 69 -25.73 -13.56 -6.02
N VAL A 70 -25.21 -13.72 -7.24
CA VAL A 70 -24.73 -12.59 -8.04
C VAL A 70 -25.87 -11.59 -8.27
N GLY A 71 -25.63 -10.34 -7.86
CA GLY A 71 -26.63 -9.26 -7.90
C GLY A 71 -27.23 -8.92 -6.54
N ASP A 72 -27.04 -9.79 -5.54
CA ASP A 72 -27.45 -9.51 -4.17
C ASP A 72 -26.54 -8.48 -3.50
N HIS A 73 -27.03 -7.89 -2.41
CA HIS A 73 -26.15 -7.18 -1.49
C HIS A 73 -25.17 -8.17 -0.85
N HIS A 74 -23.90 -7.76 -0.70
CA HIS A 74 -22.90 -8.60 -0.05
C HIS A 74 -23.35 -8.96 1.37
N ILE A 75 -23.32 -10.26 1.66
CA ILE A 75 -23.58 -10.81 2.98
C ILE A 75 -22.29 -10.65 3.80
N ASP A 76 -22.45 -10.45 5.11
CA ASP A 76 -21.33 -10.52 6.05
C ASP A 76 -20.66 -11.91 5.97
N PRO A 77 -19.39 -12.00 5.56
CA PRO A 77 -18.66 -13.27 5.49
C PRO A 77 -18.30 -13.85 6.87
N TYR A 78 -18.38 -13.05 7.94
CA TYR A 78 -18.00 -13.44 9.31
C TYR A 78 -19.10 -13.14 10.34
N PRO A 79 -20.33 -13.66 10.17
CA PRO A 79 -21.49 -13.28 10.97
C PRO A 79 -21.40 -13.68 12.45
N ASN A 80 -20.45 -14.54 12.81
CA ASN A 80 -20.23 -15.01 14.18
C ASN A 80 -19.10 -14.25 14.88
N ASP A 81 -18.40 -13.35 14.19
CA ASP A 81 -17.32 -12.58 14.78
C ASP A 81 -17.88 -11.54 15.75
N LYS A 82 -17.26 -11.44 16.92
CA LYS A 82 -17.66 -10.49 17.95
C LYS A 82 -17.04 -9.13 17.68
N VAL A 83 -17.84 -8.08 17.80
CA VAL A 83 -17.36 -6.70 17.84
C VAL A 83 -16.39 -6.54 19.01
N GLN A 84 -15.14 -6.15 18.72
CA GLN A 84 -14.11 -5.95 19.75
C GLN A 84 -14.14 -4.54 20.33
N TYR A 85 -14.43 -3.54 19.49
CA TYR A 85 -14.43 -2.13 19.85
C TYR A 85 -15.57 -1.40 19.14
N SER A 86 -16.12 -0.37 19.80
CA SER A 86 -17.12 0.52 19.21
C SER A 86 -16.73 1.96 19.49
N ILE A 87 -16.59 2.75 18.43
CA ILE A 87 -16.29 4.18 18.52
C ILE A 87 -17.62 4.94 18.42
N THR A 88 -17.85 5.80 19.39
CA THR A 88 -19.05 6.63 19.58
C THR A 88 -18.62 8.06 19.89
N ALA A 89 -19.55 9.00 19.88
CA ALA A 89 -19.26 10.39 20.28
C ALA A 89 -18.70 10.50 21.72
N LYS A 90 -18.86 9.47 22.56
CA LYS A 90 -18.37 9.45 23.94
C LYS A 90 -16.89 9.08 24.08
N ASN A 91 -16.29 8.38 23.11
CA ASN A 91 -14.92 7.85 23.19
C ASN A 91 -14.07 8.13 21.95
N VAL A 92 -14.51 9.04 21.06
CA VAL A 92 -13.77 9.41 19.85
C VAL A 92 -12.49 10.21 20.15
N SER A 93 -12.40 10.81 21.33
CA SER A 93 -11.28 11.64 21.78
C SER A 93 -10.27 10.92 22.66
N ASP A 94 -10.54 9.67 23.02
CA ASP A 94 -9.65 8.83 23.84
C ASP A 94 -8.45 8.35 23.00
#